data_AF-A0A1S3NNZ4-F1
#
_entry.id   AF-A0A1S3NNZ4-F1
#
_cell.length_a   1.000
_cell.length_b   1.000
_cell.length_c   1.000
_cell.angle_alpha   90.00
_cell.angle_beta   90.00
_cell.angle_gamma   90.00
#
_symmetry.space_group_name_H-M   'P 1'
#
loop_
_entity.id
_entity.type
_entity.pdbx_description
1 polymer ?
#
loop_
_entity_poly.entity_id
_entity_poly.type
_entity_poly.pdbx_seq_one_letter_code
_entity_poly.pdbx_strand_id
1 'polypeptide(L)'
;MGVDGHVSQGPWFASVLTLKTSAPLRAEPKKKKKVDPRREQMVRERLKKKLKKLERVPPELIPIEDFTTPAKYMDETRVRGAPQLTFEESERRALLLKEWSRYKQTQHRAEMEAVGLAVEAQREALEELRLESEELYQAALRPDPLLFPFNHQGPSYTPPKAQYEAPEGKYNNITKVYTQ
;
A
#
# COMPACT_ATOMS: atom_id res chain seq x y z
N MET A 1 -67.07 -6.65 -33.20
CA MET A 1 -65.94 -5.81 -32.77
C MET A 1 -65.05 -6.70 -31.92
N GLY A 2 -64.07 -7.41 -32.46
CA GLY A 2 -62.96 -6.89 -33.23
C GLY A 2 -61.83 -6.55 -32.26
N VAL A 3 -61.09 -7.57 -31.80
CA VAL A 3 -59.69 -7.42 -31.36
C VAL A 3 -59.01 -8.78 -31.37
N ASP A 4 -58.32 -9.00 -32.48
CA ASP A 4 -57.16 -9.88 -32.55
C ASP A 4 -56.13 -9.45 -31.51
N GLY A 5 -55.69 -10.39 -30.69
CA GLY A 5 -54.64 -10.20 -29.70
C GLY A 5 -53.60 -11.28 -29.85
N HIS A 6 -52.71 -11.08 -30.81
CA HIS A 6 -51.54 -11.92 -31.09
C HIS A 6 -50.78 -12.28 -29.81
N VAL A 7 -50.79 -13.56 -29.46
CA VAL A 7 -49.81 -14.14 -28.53
C VAL A 7 -48.45 -14.07 -29.22
N SER A 8 -47.58 -13.21 -28.68
CA SER A 8 -46.16 -13.11 -29.06
C SER A 8 -45.47 -14.42 -28.70
N GLN A 9 -45.42 -15.35 -29.66
CA GLN A 9 -44.66 -16.59 -29.53
C GLN A 9 -43.17 -16.25 -29.60
N GLY A 10 -42.49 -16.44 -28.47
CA GLY A 10 -41.04 -16.30 -28.39
C GLY A 10 -40.31 -17.28 -29.32
N PRO A 11 -39.04 -17.00 -29.68
CA PRO A 11 -38.29 -17.69 -30.73
C PRO A 11 -37.92 -19.17 -30.43
N TRP A 12 -38.55 -19.78 -29.44
CA TRP A 12 -38.27 -21.13 -28.94
C TRP A 12 -39.45 -22.10 -29.11
N PHE A 13 -40.59 -21.67 -29.67
CA PHE A 13 -41.65 -22.58 -30.11
C PHE A 13 -41.38 -23.07 -31.54
N ALA A 14 -40.52 -24.08 -31.67
CA ALA A 14 -40.45 -24.86 -32.89
C ALA A 14 -41.58 -25.90 -32.88
N SER A 15 -42.62 -25.69 -33.69
CA SER A 15 -43.63 -26.73 -33.97
C SER A 15 -42.93 -27.98 -34.52
N VAL A 16 -42.99 -29.08 -33.76
CA VAL A 16 -42.29 -30.36 -34.01
C VAL A 16 -42.88 -31.13 -35.22
N LEU A 17 -43.87 -30.57 -35.94
CA LEU A 17 -44.62 -31.30 -36.97
C LEU A 17 -44.54 -30.70 -38.39
N THR A 18 -43.53 -29.89 -38.70
CA THR A 18 -43.21 -29.58 -40.10
C THR A 18 -41.87 -30.20 -40.49
N LEU A 19 -41.91 -31.46 -40.93
CA LEU A 19 -40.85 -32.03 -41.76
C LEU A 19 -40.80 -31.23 -43.06
N LYS A 20 -39.91 -30.22 -43.10
CA LYS A 20 -39.54 -29.54 -44.34
C LYS A 20 -38.67 -30.50 -45.15
N THR A 21 -39.26 -31.20 -46.10
CA THR A 21 -38.60 -32.15 -47.02
C THR A 21 -37.83 -31.48 -48.16
N SER A 22 -37.77 -30.15 -48.21
CA SER A 22 -36.89 -29.44 -49.13
C SER A 22 -35.44 -29.54 -48.63
N ALA A 23 -34.54 -30.06 -49.47
CA ALA A 23 -33.12 -30.02 -49.21
C ALA A 23 -32.69 -28.59 -48.82
N PRO A 24 -31.93 -28.37 -47.74
CA PRO A 24 -31.37 -27.05 -47.47
C PRO A 24 -30.46 -26.73 -48.64
N LEU A 25 -30.93 -25.87 -49.54
CA LEU A 25 -30.09 -25.28 -50.57
C LEU A 25 -28.94 -24.64 -49.81
N ARG A 26 -27.76 -25.26 -49.90
CA ARG A 26 -26.50 -24.74 -49.38
C ARG A 26 -26.20 -23.46 -50.15
N ALA A 27 -26.88 -22.37 -49.79
CA ALA A 27 -26.42 -21.05 -50.14
C ALA A 27 -25.01 -20.93 -49.57
N GLU A 28 -24.05 -20.54 -50.42
CA GLU A 28 -22.66 -20.37 -50.00
C GLU A 28 -22.61 -19.55 -48.70
N PRO A 29 -21.81 -19.98 -47.70
CA PRO A 29 -21.68 -19.21 -46.48
C PRO A 29 -21.17 -17.81 -46.83
N LYS A 30 -22.06 -16.82 -46.82
CA LYS A 30 -21.69 -15.42 -47.08
C LYS A 30 -20.60 -15.07 -46.07
N LYS A 31 -19.42 -14.66 -46.57
CA LYS A 31 -18.29 -14.23 -45.74
C LYS A 31 -18.82 -13.26 -44.68
N LYS A 32 -18.66 -13.60 -43.40
CA LYS A 32 -19.01 -12.68 -42.31
C LYS A 32 -18.22 -11.40 -42.54
N LYS A 33 -18.92 -10.28 -42.78
CA LYS A 33 -18.27 -8.99 -42.99
C LYS A 33 -17.43 -8.68 -41.75
N LYS A 34 -16.17 -8.28 -41.97
CA LYS A 34 -15.29 -7.81 -40.90
C LYS A 34 -16.03 -6.72 -40.13
N VAL A 35 -15.94 -6.74 -38.80
CA VAL A 35 -16.61 -5.78 -37.92
C VAL A 35 -16.34 -4.36 -38.41
N ASP A 36 -17.40 -3.55 -38.52
CA ASP A 36 -17.29 -2.20 -39.04
C ASP A 36 -16.26 -1.40 -38.21
N PRO A 37 -15.25 -0.77 -38.84
CA PRO A 37 -14.25 0.04 -38.14
C PRO A 37 -14.87 1.15 -37.28
N ARG A 38 -16.05 1.65 -37.67
CA ARG A 38 -16.83 2.64 -36.91
C ARG A 38 -17.30 2.12 -35.55
N ARG A 39 -17.64 0.82 -35.43
CA ARG A 39 -18.03 0.21 -34.16
C ARG A 39 -16.84 0.16 -33.20
N GLU A 40 -15.67 -0.22 -33.71
CA GLU A 40 -14.43 -0.24 -32.92
C GLU A 40 -14.02 1.16 -32.46
N GLN A 41 -14.13 2.17 -33.33
CA GLN A 41 -13.84 3.57 -32.98
C GLN A 41 -14.78 4.09 -31.89
N MET A 42 -16.09 3.83 -31.99
CA MET A 42 -17.04 4.22 -30.94
C MET A 42 -16.76 3.52 -29.60
N VAL A 43 -16.36 2.25 -29.62
CA VAL A 43 -15.95 1.52 -28.40
C VAL A 43 -14.71 2.15 -27.78
N ARG A 44 -13.69 2.48 -28.59
CA ARG A 44 -12.47 3.17 -28.13
C ARG A 44 -12.79 4.52 -27.49
N GLU A 45 -13.64 5.33 -28.12
CA GLU A 45 -14.03 6.63 -27.57
C GLU A 45 -14.85 6.52 -26.27
N ARG A 46 -15.73 5.51 -26.16
CA ARG A 46 -16.44 5.22 -24.90
C ARG A 46 -15.49 4.78 -23.79
N LEU A 47 -14.50 3.93 -24.11
CA LEU A 47 -13.48 3.50 -23.15
C LEU A 47 -12.61 4.67 -22.68
N LYS A 48 -12.16 5.53 -23.60
CA LYS A 48 -11.42 6.76 -23.24
C LYS A 48 -12.22 7.66 -22.29
N LYS A 49 -13.52 7.83 -22.53
CA LYS A 49 -14.40 8.61 -21.64
C LYS A 49 -14.57 7.95 -20.27
N LYS A 50 -14.64 6.62 -20.20
CA LYS A 50 -14.68 5.89 -18.92
C LYS A 50 -13.37 6.02 -18.15
N LEU A 51 -12.24 5.86 -18.85
CA LEU A 51 -10.90 6.03 -18.28
C LEU A 51 -10.71 7.45 -17.72
N LYS A 52 -11.03 8.49 -18.48
CA LYS A 52 -11.01 9.89 -18.00
C LYS A 52 -11.91 10.14 -16.79
N LYS A 53 -13.01 9.41 -16.65
CA LYS A 53 -13.88 9.49 -15.48
C LYS A 53 -13.26 8.79 -14.27
N LEU A 54 -12.66 7.62 -14.46
CA LEU A 54 -11.97 6.87 -13.42
C LEU A 54 -10.71 7.61 -12.93
N GLU A 55 -9.90 8.16 -13.84
CA GLU A 55 -8.74 8.99 -13.50
C GLU A 55 -9.11 10.27 -12.73
N ARG A 56 -10.34 10.77 -12.93
CA ARG A 56 -10.85 11.93 -12.18
C ARG A 56 -11.24 11.57 -10.75
N VAL A 57 -11.57 10.31 -10.47
CA VAL A 57 -11.85 9.85 -9.10
C VAL A 57 -10.51 9.67 -8.39
N PRO A 58 -10.24 10.39 -7.30
CA PRO A 58 -9.01 10.19 -6.55
C PRO A 58 -8.96 8.75 -5.98
N PRO A 59 -7.79 8.10 -5.98
CA PRO A 59 -7.65 6.80 -5.36
C PRO A 59 -7.91 6.89 -3.85
N GLU A 60 -8.69 5.95 -3.32
CA GLU A 60 -8.83 5.79 -1.87
C GLU A 60 -7.56 5.16 -1.30
N LEU A 61 -7.09 5.67 -0.16
CA LEU A 61 -5.90 5.14 0.51
C LEU A 61 -6.26 3.84 1.24
N ILE A 62 -5.36 2.88 1.20
CA ILE A 62 -5.49 1.65 1.99
C ILE A 62 -5.52 2.04 3.48
N PRO A 63 -6.52 1.58 4.25
CA PRO A 63 -6.64 1.94 5.66
C PRO A 63 -5.50 1.33 6.47
N ILE A 64 -5.02 2.07 7.47
CA ILE A 64 -3.99 1.61 8.41
C ILE A 64 -4.69 0.91 9.58
N GLU A 65 -4.64 -0.42 9.59
CA GLU A 65 -5.36 -1.24 10.58
C GLU A 65 -4.99 -0.91 12.04
N ASP A 66 -3.72 -0.55 12.29
CA ASP A 66 -3.21 -0.24 13.63
C ASP A 66 -3.77 1.06 14.22
N PHE A 67 -4.20 2.00 13.37
CA PHE A 67 -4.79 3.27 13.84
C PHE A 67 -6.28 3.14 14.12
N THR A 68 -6.94 2.17 13.50
CA THR A 68 -8.38 1.94 13.68
C THR A 68 -8.62 0.98 14.83
N THR A 69 -9.27 1.43 15.91
CA THR A 69 -9.62 0.53 17.03
C THR A 69 -10.65 -0.52 16.58
N PRO A 70 -10.33 -1.82 16.62
CA PRO A 70 -11.29 -2.87 16.32
C PRO A 70 -12.50 -2.85 17.26
N ALA A 71 -13.69 -3.17 16.71
CA ALA A 71 -14.94 -3.22 17.48
C ALA A 71 -14.88 -4.16 18.70
N LYS A 72 -14.01 -5.18 18.67
CA LYS A 72 -13.80 -6.12 19.78
C LYS A 72 -13.33 -5.45 21.08
N TYR A 73 -12.73 -4.27 21.00
CA TYR A 73 -12.27 -3.52 22.18
C TYR A 73 -13.31 -2.55 22.75
N MET A 74 -14.45 -2.36 22.07
CA MET A 74 -15.56 -1.52 22.56
C MET A 74 -16.44 -2.25 23.58
N ASP A 75 -16.18 -3.53 23.82
CA ASP A 75 -16.90 -4.36 24.78
C ASP A 75 -16.46 -4.03 26.22
N GLU A 76 -17.37 -3.38 26.97
CA GLU A 76 -17.15 -2.94 28.34
C GLU A 76 -16.90 -4.11 29.31
N THR A 77 -17.34 -5.33 28.99
CA THR A 77 -17.11 -6.51 29.84
C THR A 77 -15.63 -6.88 29.95
N ARG A 78 -14.80 -6.41 29.01
CA ARG A 78 -13.35 -6.65 28.97
C ARG A 78 -12.56 -5.59 29.76
N VAL A 79 -13.22 -4.54 30.24
CA VAL A 79 -12.58 -3.45 30.98
C VAL A 79 -12.23 -3.94 32.38
N ARG A 80 -10.96 -3.78 32.77
CA ARG A 80 -10.50 -4.04 34.14
C ARG A 80 -10.60 -2.75 34.94
N GLY A 81 -11.13 -2.83 36.16
CA GLY A 81 -11.17 -1.68 37.07
C GLY A 81 -9.77 -1.16 37.39
N ALA A 82 -9.60 0.16 37.37
CA ALA A 82 -8.31 0.78 37.70
C ALA A 82 -8.03 0.63 39.20
N PRO A 83 -6.83 0.14 39.59
CA PRO A 83 -6.45 0.10 40.99
C PRO A 83 -6.25 1.52 41.53
N GLN A 84 -6.69 1.76 42.76
CA GLN A 84 -6.39 3.01 43.47
C GLN A 84 -4.90 3.02 43.82
N LEU A 85 -4.20 4.09 43.46
CA LEU A 85 -2.80 4.26 43.79
C LEU A 85 -2.68 4.86 45.20
N THR A 86 -1.76 4.32 46.00
CA THR A 86 -1.38 4.97 47.26
C THR A 86 -0.64 6.27 46.97
N PHE A 87 -0.67 7.20 47.92
CA PHE A 87 0.05 8.48 47.80
C PHE A 87 1.54 8.26 47.53
N GLU A 88 2.18 7.35 48.27
CA GLU A 88 3.60 7.01 48.12
C GLU A 88 3.94 6.52 46.70
N GLU A 89 3.11 5.66 46.12
CA GLU A 89 3.33 5.15 44.77
C GLU A 89 3.13 6.26 43.72
N SER A 90 2.17 7.15 43.92
CA SER A 90 1.97 8.30 43.02
C SER A 90 3.14 9.28 43.06
N GLU A 91 3.67 9.55 44.25
CA GLU A 91 4.83 10.43 44.46
C GLU A 91 6.10 9.80 43.88
N ARG A 92 6.33 8.50 44.12
CA ARG A 92 7.44 7.74 43.54
C ARG A 92 7.45 7.83 42.02
N ARG A 93 6.30 7.64 41.37
CA ARG A 93 6.18 7.79 39.90
C ARG A 93 6.48 9.21 39.44
N ALA A 94 5.97 10.21 40.14
CA ALA A 94 6.22 11.61 39.80
C ALA A 94 7.70 11.98 39.91
N LEU A 95 8.40 11.50 40.96
CA LEU A 95 9.84 11.68 41.13
C LEU A 95 10.63 10.99 40.03
N LEU A 96 10.29 9.72 39.71
CA LEU A 96 10.92 8.97 38.63
C LEU A 96 10.77 9.69 37.28
N LEU A 97 9.60 10.25 36.97
CA LEU A 97 9.38 10.99 35.73
C LEU A 97 10.20 12.28 35.66
N LYS A 98 10.41 12.97 36.78
CA LYS A 98 11.30 14.14 36.85
C LYS A 98 12.75 13.75 36.58
N GLU A 99 13.21 12.66 37.18
CA GLU A 99 14.56 12.13 36.95
C GLU A 99 14.74 11.67 35.50
N TRP A 100 13.75 10.95 34.96
CA TRP A 100 13.75 10.51 33.57
C TRP A 100 13.81 11.68 32.59
N SER A 101 13.04 12.75 32.87
CA SER A 101 13.06 13.97 32.04
C SER A 101 14.45 14.62 32.04
N ARG A 102 15.10 14.72 33.20
CA ARG A 102 16.47 15.23 33.31
C ARG A 102 17.46 14.35 32.56
N TYR A 103 17.36 13.03 32.72
CA TYR A 103 18.20 12.06 32.03
C TYR A 103 18.06 12.13 30.50
N LYS A 104 16.83 12.20 29.99
CA LYS A 104 16.59 12.34 28.54
C LYS A 104 17.09 13.68 28.01
N GLN A 105 16.99 14.75 28.81
CA GLN A 105 17.57 16.04 28.44
C GLN A 105 19.11 15.98 28.36
N THR A 106 19.78 15.32 29.32
CA THR A 106 21.25 15.18 29.26
C THR A 106 21.69 14.33 28.08
N GLN A 107 20.97 13.23 27.79
CA GLN A 107 21.23 12.41 26.61
C GLN A 107 21.07 13.22 25.32
N HIS A 108 19.96 13.96 25.17
CA HIS A 108 19.71 14.78 23.99
C HIS A 108 20.79 15.86 23.80
N ARG A 109 21.20 16.54 24.87
CA ARG A 109 22.28 17.54 24.80
C ARG A 109 23.59 16.92 24.31
N ALA A 110 23.96 15.74 24.83
CA ALA A 110 25.17 15.05 24.40
C ALA A 110 25.10 14.60 22.93
N GLU A 111 23.94 14.11 22.47
CA GLU A 111 23.72 13.78 21.06
C GLU A 111 23.85 15.01 20.15
N MET A 112 23.23 16.13 20.54
CA MET A 112 23.31 17.40 19.80
C MET A 112 24.73 17.96 19.75
N GLU A 113 25.47 17.87 20.85
CA GLU A 113 26.89 18.26 20.92
C GLU A 113 27.74 17.39 20.00
N ALA A 114 27.57 16.06 20.02
CA ALA A 114 28.30 15.15 19.14
C ALA A 114 28.01 15.41 17.65
N VAL A 115 26.75 15.67 17.30
CA VAL A 115 26.38 16.06 15.93
C VAL A 115 26.99 17.41 15.56
N GLY A 116 26.96 18.39 16.47
CA GLY A 116 27.58 19.70 16.27
C GLY A 116 29.07 19.57 15.95
N LEU A 117 29.81 18.83 16.78
CA LEU A 117 31.24 18.56 16.58
C LEU A 117 31.52 17.85 15.25
N ALA A 118 30.70 16.86 14.88
CA ALA A 118 30.86 16.15 13.61
C ALA A 118 30.66 17.07 12.39
N VAL A 119 29.70 18.00 12.47
CA VAL A 119 29.41 18.97 11.40
C VAL A 119 30.50 20.04 11.33
N GLU A 120 31.01 20.53 12.45
CA GLU A 120 32.13 21.48 12.50
C GLU A 120 33.40 20.86 11.90
N ALA A 121 33.76 19.64 12.33
CA ALA A 121 34.89 18.91 11.78
C ALA A 121 34.74 18.64 10.27
N GLN A 122 33.53 18.33 9.80
CA GLN A 122 33.26 18.18 8.36
C GLN A 122 33.51 19.49 7.60
N ARG A 123 33.11 20.65 8.15
CA ARG A 123 33.31 21.95 7.52
C ARG A 123 34.78 22.32 7.44
N GLU A 124 35.50 22.21 8.56
CA GLU A 124 36.94 22.49 8.62
C GLU A 124 37.70 21.61 7.61
N ALA A 125 37.39 20.30 7.57
CA ALA A 125 38.01 19.39 6.61
C ALA A 125 37.74 19.78 5.14
N LEU A 126 36.57 20.32 4.82
CA LEU A 126 36.24 20.79 3.47
C LEU A 126 36.93 22.12 3.13
N GLU A 127 37.10 23.01 4.10
CA GLU A 127 37.84 24.27 3.93
C GLU A 127 39.32 24.01 3.65
N GLU A 128 39.97 23.14 4.44
CA GLU A 128 41.35 22.71 4.22
C GLU A 128 41.51 21.98 2.87
N LEU A 129 40.60 21.05 2.54
CA LEU A 129 40.62 20.35 1.24
C LEU A 129 40.57 21.32 0.06
N ARG A 130 39.84 22.42 0.19
CA ARG A 130 39.73 23.44 -0.86
C ARG A 130 41.05 24.20 -1.06
N LEU A 131 41.77 24.49 0.03
CA LEU A 131 43.08 25.14 -0.02
C LEU A 131 44.13 24.23 -0.67
N GLU A 132 44.05 22.92 -0.43
CA GLU A 132 44.96 21.93 -1.02
C GLU A 132 44.61 21.59 -2.49
N SER A 133 43.33 21.36 -2.80
CA SER A 133 42.87 20.95 -4.13
C SER A 133 41.38 21.26 -4.38
N GLU A 134 41.14 22.25 -5.24
CA GLU A 134 39.77 22.61 -5.67
C GLU A 134 39.08 21.46 -6.43
N GLU A 135 39.82 20.63 -7.19
CA GLU A 135 39.24 19.50 -7.93
C GLU A 135 38.62 18.45 -6.99
N LEU A 136 39.32 18.11 -5.90
CA LEU A 136 38.83 17.16 -4.91
C LEU A 136 37.68 17.73 -4.08
N TYR A 137 37.73 19.01 -3.76
CA TYR A 137 36.63 19.71 -3.11
C TYR A 137 35.34 19.63 -3.95
N GLN A 138 35.42 19.92 -5.25
CA GLN A 138 34.29 19.82 -6.17
C GLN A 138 33.77 18.39 -6.32
N ALA A 139 34.65 17.39 -6.20
CA ALA A 139 34.25 15.98 -6.21
C ALA A 139 33.52 15.58 -4.92
N ALA A 140 34.02 16.01 -3.76
CA ALA A 140 33.46 15.70 -2.44
C ALA A 140 32.07 16.31 -2.22
N LEU A 141 31.76 17.44 -2.85
CA LEU A 141 30.44 18.07 -2.78
C LEU A 141 29.36 17.32 -3.58
N ARG A 142 29.74 16.41 -4.48
CA ARG A 142 28.75 15.70 -5.31
C ARG A 142 27.97 14.71 -4.44
N PRO A 143 26.63 14.66 -4.54
CA PRO A 143 25.85 13.67 -3.84
C PRO A 143 26.18 12.27 -4.36
N ASP A 144 26.33 11.31 -3.46
CA ASP A 144 26.56 9.91 -3.82
C ASP A 144 25.25 9.26 -4.29
N PRO A 145 25.14 8.86 -5.58
CA PRO A 145 23.94 8.18 -6.07
C PRO A 145 23.77 6.77 -5.47
N LEU A 146 24.81 6.18 -4.87
CA LEU A 146 24.74 4.85 -4.25
C LEU A 146 24.19 4.86 -2.83
N LEU A 147 23.98 6.05 -2.24
CA LEU A 147 23.44 6.16 -0.88
C LEU A 147 22.02 5.59 -0.76
N PHE A 148 21.22 5.67 -1.83
CA PHE A 148 19.84 5.17 -1.82
C PHE A 148 19.66 4.01 -2.81
N PRO A 149 19.01 2.90 -2.40
CA PRO A 149 18.33 2.68 -1.13
C PRO A 149 19.26 2.23 0.02
N PHE A 150 19.27 2.97 1.13
CA PHE A 150 19.95 2.57 2.36
C PHE A 150 19.06 1.62 3.17
N ASN A 151 19.57 0.43 3.52
CA ASN A 151 18.89 -0.54 4.38
C ASN A 151 19.79 -0.91 5.56
N HIS A 152 19.26 -0.80 6.77
CA HIS A 152 19.94 -1.16 8.00
C HIS A 152 18.96 -1.87 8.94
N GLN A 153 19.39 -2.99 9.51
CA GLN A 153 18.64 -3.71 10.54
C GLN A 153 19.13 -3.25 11.92
N GLY A 154 18.19 -2.94 12.80
CA GLY A 154 18.51 -2.57 14.18
C GLY A 154 19.17 -3.73 14.96
N PRO A 155 19.77 -3.44 16.12
CA PRO A 155 20.43 -4.46 16.93
C PRO A 155 19.45 -5.51 17.45
N SER A 156 19.87 -6.77 17.44
CA SER A 156 19.14 -7.88 18.07
C SER A 156 19.40 -7.94 19.58
N TYR A 157 18.40 -8.36 20.37
CA TYR A 157 18.58 -8.56 21.82
C TYR A 157 19.66 -9.61 22.15
N THR A 158 19.78 -10.65 21.33
CA THR A 158 20.80 -11.70 21.45
C THR A 158 21.39 -11.96 20.07
N PRO A 159 22.72 -12.06 19.94
CA PRO A 159 23.35 -12.36 18.65
C PRO A 159 22.96 -13.76 18.16
N PRO A 160 23.00 -14.00 16.83
CA PRO A 160 22.63 -15.28 16.26
C PRO A 160 23.58 -16.39 16.72
N LYS A 161 23.01 -17.56 17.03
CA LYS A 161 23.79 -18.76 17.31
C LYS A 161 24.27 -19.39 15.99
N ALA A 162 25.57 -19.68 15.89
CA ALA A 162 26.11 -20.41 14.75
C ALA A 162 25.48 -21.81 14.66
N GLN A 163 25.18 -22.26 13.44
CA GLN A 163 24.61 -23.60 13.15
C GLN A 163 23.26 -23.87 13.83
N TYR A 164 22.44 -22.83 14.04
CA TYR A 164 21.07 -23.02 14.50
C TYR A 164 20.19 -23.51 13.35
N GLU A 165 19.62 -24.70 13.50
CA GLU A 165 18.61 -25.25 12.59
C GLU A 165 17.22 -24.90 13.12
N ALA A 166 16.52 -24.03 12.38
CA ALA A 166 15.13 -23.68 12.69
C ALA A 166 14.19 -24.82 12.27
N PRO A 167 13.08 -25.05 13.00
CA PRO A 167 12.07 -26.03 12.60
C PRO A 167 11.39 -25.64 11.28
N GLU A 168 10.94 -26.65 10.53
CA GLU A 168 10.18 -26.42 9.30
C GLU A 168 8.80 -25.79 9.57
N GLY A 169 8.38 -24.91 8.66
CA GLY A 169 7.09 -24.22 8.75
C GLY A 169 6.63 -23.67 7.41
N LYS A 170 5.36 -23.24 7.34
CA LYS A 170 4.77 -22.60 6.16
C LYS A 170 4.39 -21.16 6.48
N TYR A 171 4.79 -20.23 5.61
CA TYR A 171 4.36 -18.83 5.68
C TYR A 171 3.19 -18.61 4.72
N ASN A 172 2.01 -18.29 5.27
CA ASN A 172 0.84 -17.92 4.48
C ASN A 172 0.57 -16.43 4.67
N ASN A 173 0.61 -15.66 3.58
CA ASN A 173 0.28 -14.25 3.63
C ASN A 173 -1.24 -14.07 3.79
N ILE A 174 -1.67 -13.45 4.89
CA ILE A 174 -3.07 -13.17 5.23
C ILE A 174 -3.41 -11.66 5.18
N THR A 175 -2.53 -10.84 4.60
CA THR A 175 -2.79 -9.40 4.43
C THR A 175 -4.05 -9.18 3.62
N LYS A 176 -4.97 -8.36 4.16
CA LYS A 176 -6.23 -8.03 3.49
C LYS A 176 -5.96 -7.18 2.25
N VAL A 177 -6.54 -7.57 1.13
CA VAL A 177 -6.50 -6.80 -0.11
C VAL A 177 -7.71 -5.87 -0.14
N TYR A 178 -7.44 -4.56 -0.24
CA TYR A 178 -8.47 -3.53 -0.37
C TYR A 178 -8.60 -3.15 -1.85
N THR A 179 -9.78 -3.32 -2.43
CA THR A 179 -10.06 -3.01 -3.83
C THR A 179 -10.94 -1.77 -3.94
N GLN A 180 -10.58 -0.87 -4.85
CA GLN A 180 -11.32 0.34 -5.20
C GLN A 180 -12.31 0.10 -6.35
#